data_AF-A0A8C3BSV9-F1
#
_entry.id   AF-A0A8C3BSV9-F1
#
_cell.length_a   1.000
_cell.length_b   1.000
_cell.length_c   1.000
_cell.angle_alpha   90.00
_cell.angle_beta   90.00
_cell.angle_gamma   90.00
#
_symmetry.space_group_name_H-M   'P 1'
#
loop_
_entity.id
_entity.type
_entity.pdbx_description
1 polymer ?
#
loop_
_entity_poly.entity_id
_entity_poly.type
_entity_poly.pdbx_seq_one_letter_code
_entity_poly.pdbx_strand_id
1 'polypeptide(L)'
;AVGSRTESSLLAASLPERIFSFLDVVTLCRCAQVSRAWNVLALDGSNWQRIDLFDFQRDIEGRVVENISKRCGGFLRKLSLRGCLGVGDNALRTFAQNCRNIEVLNLNGCTKITDA
;
A
#
# COMPACT_ATOMS: atom_id res chain seq x y z
N ALA A 1 -20.39 18.17 -37.16
CA ALA A 1 -21.00 17.71 -35.91
C ALA A 1 -19.89 17.51 -34.89
N VAL A 2 -19.67 18.52 -34.06
CA VAL A 2 -18.62 18.58 -33.05
C VAL A 2 -19.09 17.86 -31.78
N GLY A 3 -18.19 17.05 -31.22
CA GLY A 3 -18.00 16.73 -29.80
C GLY A 3 -19.20 16.74 -28.86
N SER A 4 -19.60 15.56 -28.39
CA SER A 4 -20.36 15.42 -27.14
C SER A 4 -20.30 14.00 -26.53
N ARG A 5 -19.19 13.28 -26.68
CA ARG A 5 -19.06 11.89 -26.14
C ARG A 5 -17.82 11.58 -25.30
N THR A 6 -16.94 12.54 -25.00
CA THR A 6 -15.63 12.21 -24.41
C THR A 6 -15.31 12.79 -23.04
N GLU A 7 -16.03 13.80 -22.51
CA GLU A 7 -15.67 14.37 -21.19
C GLU A 7 -16.40 13.70 -20.01
N SER A 8 -17.67 13.32 -20.17
CA SER A 8 -18.47 12.71 -19.08
C SER A 8 -17.97 11.31 -18.68
N SER A 9 -17.41 10.55 -19.64
CA SER A 9 -16.87 9.21 -19.40
C SER A 9 -15.49 9.22 -18.74
N LEU A 10 -14.67 10.23 -19.01
CA LEU A 10 -13.36 10.42 -18.37
C LEU A 10 -13.49 10.88 -16.90
N LEU A 11 -14.48 11.72 -16.60
CA LEU A 11 -14.83 12.09 -15.22
C LEU A 11 -15.33 10.88 -14.41
N ALA A 12 -16.12 10.01 -15.02
CA ALA A 12 -16.59 8.78 -14.37
C ALA A 12 -15.47 7.75 -14.12
N ALA A 13 -14.44 7.71 -14.98
CA ALA A 13 -13.31 6.79 -14.84
C ALA A 13 -12.32 7.19 -13.73
N SER A 14 -12.18 8.50 -13.44
CA SER A 14 -11.22 9.03 -12.45
C SER A 14 -11.77 9.11 -11.02
N LEU A 15 -13.09 9.05 -10.85
CA LEU A 15 -13.73 9.07 -9.53
C LEU A 15 -13.34 7.86 -8.65
N PRO A 16 -13.34 6.61 -9.16
CA PRO A 16 -12.87 5.46 -8.40
C PRO A 16 -11.39 5.58 -8.02
N GLU A 17 -10.51 5.98 -8.93
CA GLU A 17 -9.07 6.18 -8.63
C GLU A 17 -8.89 7.14 -7.46
N ARG A 18 -9.65 8.24 -7.46
CA ARG A 18 -9.58 9.25 -6.41
C ARG A 18 -10.16 8.77 -5.09
N ILE A 19 -11.24 8.00 -5.08
CA ILE A 19 -11.80 7.39 -3.86
C ILE A 19 -10.79 6.43 -3.24
N PHE A 20 -10.16 5.58 -4.05
CA PHE A 20 -9.25 4.55 -3.58
C PHE A 20 -7.96 5.16 -2.99
N SER A 21 -7.56 6.35 -3.44
CA SER A 21 -6.43 7.08 -2.86
C SER A 21 -6.62 7.51 -1.39
N PHE A 22 -7.85 7.49 -0.87
CA PHE A 22 -8.18 7.81 0.53
C PHE A 22 -8.35 6.57 1.41
N LEU A 23 -8.33 5.36 0.85
CA LEU A 23 -8.55 4.12 1.59
C LEU A 23 -7.24 3.60 2.17
N ASP A 24 -7.30 3.06 3.39
CA ASP A 24 -6.17 2.39 4.00
C ASP A 24 -5.84 1.06 3.29
N VAL A 25 -4.65 0.52 3.57
CA VAL A 25 -4.15 -0.74 2.98
C VAL A 25 -5.11 -1.91 3.16
N VAL A 26 -5.72 -2.04 4.33
CA VAL A 26 -6.61 -3.16 4.65
C VAL A 26 -7.90 -3.01 3.85
N THR A 27 -8.44 -1.80 3.79
CA THR A 27 -9.64 -1.47 3.01
C THR A 27 -9.38 -1.64 1.51
N LEU A 28 -8.24 -1.20 0.98
CA LEU A 28 -7.82 -1.45 -0.40
C LEU A 28 -7.69 -2.95 -0.71
N CYS A 29 -7.12 -3.74 0.19
CA CYS A 29 -7.04 -5.20 0.05
C CYS A 29 -8.42 -5.87 0.03
N ARG A 30 -9.40 -5.33 0.77
CA ARG A 30 -10.79 -5.79 0.72
C ARG A 30 -11.47 -5.36 -0.58
N CYS A 31 -11.28 -4.11 -1.02
CA CYS A 31 -11.78 -3.63 -2.31
C CYS A 31 -11.26 -4.47 -3.48
N ALA A 32 -10.00 -4.91 -3.43
CA ALA A 32 -9.41 -5.77 -4.46
C ALA A 32 -10.09 -7.14 -4.61
N GLN A 33 -10.88 -7.57 -3.62
CA GLN A 33 -11.62 -8.83 -3.63
C GLN A 33 -13.05 -8.68 -4.17
N VAL A 34 -13.53 -7.45 -4.40
CA VAL A 34 -14.92 -7.17 -4.78
C VAL A 34 -15.22 -7.50 -6.25
N SER A 35 -14.34 -7.13 -7.16
CA SER A 35 -14.51 -7.40 -8.60
C SER A 35 -13.18 -7.30 -9.35
N ARG A 36 -13.13 -7.78 -10.61
CA ARG A 36 -11.96 -7.60 -11.48
C ARG A 36 -11.61 -6.12 -11.72
N ALA A 37 -12.62 -5.26 -11.88
CA ALA A 37 -12.40 -3.83 -12.05
C ALA A 37 -11.84 -3.18 -10.77
N TRP A 38 -12.39 -3.53 -9.60
CA TRP A 38 -11.91 -3.04 -8.31
C TRP A 38 -10.54 -3.59 -7.94
N ASN A 39 -10.19 -4.79 -8.41
CA ASN A 39 -8.86 -5.36 -8.27
C ASN A 39 -7.81 -4.49 -8.98
N VAL A 40 -8.09 -4.09 -10.23
CA VAL A 40 -7.18 -3.21 -10.99
C VAL A 40 -7.04 -1.85 -10.32
N LEU A 41 -8.16 -1.23 -9.92
CA LEU A 41 -8.15 0.10 -9.29
C LEU A 41 -7.50 0.10 -7.89
N ALA A 42 -7.79 -0.93 -7.08
CA ALA A 42 -7.15 -1.10 -5.77
C ALA A 42 -5.65 -1.34 -5.87
N LEU A 43 -5.17 -1.95 -6.95
CA LEU A 43 -3.75 -2.25 -7.15
C LEU A 43 -3.03 -1.21 -8.01
N ASP A 44 -3.68 -0.09 -8.36
CA ASP A 44 -2.98 1.01 -9.02
C ASP A 44 -1.92 1.59 -8.07
N GLY A 45 -0.66 1.58 -8.51
CA GLY A 45 0.51 1.99 -7.75
C GLY A 45 0.46 3.43 -7.23
N SER A 46 -0.33 4.29 -7.90
CA SER A 46 -0.57 5.67 -7.45
C SER A 46 -1.19 5.74 -6.04
N ASN A 47 -1.99 4.73 -5.67
CA ASN A 47 -2.69 4.66 -4.37
C ASN A 47 -1.80 4.18 -3.22
N TRP A 48 -0.61 3.64 -3.49
CA TRP A 48 0.25 2.98 -2.48
C TRP A 48 1.51 3.76 -2.13
N GLN A 49 1.55 5.06 -2.41
CA GLN A 49 2.74 5.88 -2.13
C GLN A 49 3.02 6.06 -0.63
N ARG A 50 1.96 6.06 0.20
CA ARG A 50 2.06 6.20 1.66
C ARG A 50 1.21 5.15 2.35
N ILE A 51 1.81 4.41 3.26
CA ILE A 51 1.14 3.38 4.08
C ILE A 51 1.47 3.64 5.55
N ASP A 52 0.45 3.75 6.39
CA ASP A 52 0.60 3.76 7.85
C ASP A 52 -0.20 2.60 8.45
N LEU A 53 0.46 1.79 9.28
CA LEU A 53 -0.13 0.60 9.92
C LEU A 53 -0.28 0.77 11.44
N PHE A 54 -0.19 2.01 11.94
CA PHE A 54 -0.23 2.32 13.37
C PHE A 54 -1.43 1.70 14.12
N ASP A 55 -2.62 1.68 13.52
CA ASP A 55 -3.81 1.12 14.19
C ASP A 55 -3.83 -0.41 14.24
N PHE A 56 -2.91 -1.09 13.54
CA PHE A 56 -2.88 -2.55 13.39
C PHE A 56 -1.64 -3.20 14.03
N GLN A 57 -0.92 -2.49 14.89
CA GLN A 57 0.38 -2.90 15.46
C GLN A 57 0.47 -4.34 16.01
N ARG A 58 -0.64 -4.88 16.53
CA ARG A 58 -0.70 -6.25 17.08
C ARG A 58 -1.01 -7.33 16.04
N ASP A 59 -1.62 -6.94 14.93
CA ASP A 59 -2.07 -7.83 13.86
C ASP A 59 -1.07 -7.89 12.68
N ILE A 60 -0.13 -6.94 12.63
CA ILE A 60 0.90 -6.88 11.59
C ILE A 60 2.08 -7.79 11.94
N GLU A 61 2.13 -8.93 11.25
CA GLU A 61 3.27 -9.83 11.21
C GLU A 61 4.16 -9.58 9.97
N GLY A 62 5.38 -10.13 10.00
CA GLY A 62 6.32 -10.04 8.88
C GLY A 62 5.73 -10.39 7.51
N ARG A 63 4.84 -11.39 7.43
CA ARG A 63 4.17 -11.78 6.17
C ARG A 63 3.36 -10.65 5.53
N VAL A 64 2.76 -9.77 6.34
CA VAL A 64 1.99 -8.63 5.83
C VAL A 64 2.93 -7.62 5.17
N VAL A 65 4.06 -7.32 5.81
CA VAL A 65 5.11 -6.45 5.26
C VAL A 65 5.69 -7.02 3.96
N GLU A 66 5.94 -8.33 3.91
CA GLU A 66 6.39 -9.00 2.69
C GLU A 66 5.37 -8.87 1.56
N ASN A 67 4.08 -9.09 1.85
CA ASN A 67 3.02 -8.97 0.86
C ASN A 67 2.88 -7.53 0.33
N ILE A 68 2.95 -6.54 1.23
CA ILE A 68 2.98 -5.12 0.84
C ILE A 68 4.18 -4.87 -0.07
N SER A 69 5.36 -5.37 0.29
CA SER A 69 6.58 -5.15 -0.50
C SER A 69 6.48 -5.72 -1.91
N LYS A 70 5.92 -6.92 -2.07
CA LYS A 70 5.75 -7.58 -3.37
C LYS A 70 4.71 -6.88 -4.25
N ARG A 71 3.66 -6.34 -3.63
CA ARG A 71 2.54 -5.70 -4.36
C ARG A 71 2.81 -4.24 -4.68
N CYS A 72 3.45 -3.51 -3.77
CA CYS A 72 3.54 -2.06 -3.79
C CYS A 72 4.98 -1.54 -3.96
N GLY A 73 5.99 -2.41 -3.97
CA GLY A 73 7.40 -2.02 -3.80
C GLY A 73 7.92 -1.04 -4.85
N GLY A 74 7.42 -1.10 -6.09
CA GLY A 74 7.81 -0.16 -7.14
C GLY A 74 7.35 1.28 -6.90
N PHE A 75 6.35 1.50 -6.05
CA PHE A 75 5.68 2.80 -5.88
C PHE A 75 5.73 3.34 -4.44
N LEU A 76 6.07 2.47 -3.49
CA LEU A 76 6.04 2.81 -2.07
C LEU A 76 7.17 3.81 -1.73
N ARG A 77 6.79 5.00 -1.27
CA ARG A 77 7.73 6.07 -0.88
C ARG A 77 7.77 6.27 0.62
N LYS A 78 6.68 6.03 1.34
CA LYS A 78 6.64 6.17 2.81
C LYS A 78 5.92 5.00 3.46
N LEU A 79 6.56 4.36 4.43
CA LEU A 79 5.98 3.29 5.23
C LEU A 79 6.23 3.55 6.72
N SER A 80 5.16 3.48 7.52
CA SER A 80 5.24 3.47 8.98
C SER A 80 4.85 2.09 9.52
N LEU A 81 5.78 1.45 10.21
CA LEU A 81 5.60 0.21 10.98
C LEU A 81 5.71 0.48 12.49
N ARG A 82 5.58 1.73 12.92
CA ARG A 82 5.74 2.14 14.31
C ARG A 82 4.92 1.22 15.23
N GLY A 83 5.56 0.64 16.24
CA GLY A 83 4.95 -0.22 17.25
C GLY A 83 4.57 -1.63 16.77
N CYS A 84 4.85 -2.01 15.52
CA CYS A 84 4.58 -3.35 15.02
C CYS A 84 5.57 -4.35 15.64
N LEU A 85 5.11 -5.12 16.64
CA LEU A 85 5.94 -6.06 17.41
C LEU A 85 6.18 -7.39 16.70
N GLY A 86 5.35 -7.69 15.68
CA GLY A 86 5.43 -8.92 14.88
C GLY A 86 6.39 -8.86 13.69
N VAL A 87 7.00 -7.70 13.43
CA VAL A 87 7.90 -7.47 12.29
C VAL A 87 9.35 -7.65 12.74
N GLY A 88 10.10 -8.49 12.03
CA GLY A 88 11.53 -8.73 12.27
C GLY A 88 12.37 -8.71 10.98
N ASP A 89 13.66 -8.98 11.13
CA ASP A 89 14.68 -8.70 10.11
C ASP A 89 14.44 -9.39 8.76
N ASN A 90 13.92 -10.62 8.75
CA ASN A 90 13.63 -11.34 7.49
C ASN A 90 12.57 -10.62 6.63
N ALA A 91 11.54 -10.08 7.27
CA ALA A 91 10.51 -9.33 6.58
C ALA A 91 11.07 -8.01 6.03
N LEU A 92 11.94 -7.34 6.80
CA LEU A 92 12.62 -6.13 6.34
C LEU A 92 13.63 -6.37 5.22
N ARG A 93 14.32 -7.50 5.24
CA ARG A 93 15.23 -7.90 4.16
C ARG A 93 14.46 -8.06 2.84
N THR A 94 13.34 -8.78 2.89
CA THR A 94 12.44 -8.93 1.74
C THR A 94 11.86 -7.59 1.30
N PHE A 95 11.46 -6.75 2.27
CA PHE A 95 10.97 -5.41 2.02
C PHE A 95 11.98 -4.55 1.25
N ALA A 96 13.23 -4.50 1.72
CA ALA A 96 14.30 -3.71 1.11
C ALA A 96 14.63 -4.15 -0.32
N GLN A 97 14.52 -5.45 -0.62
CA GLN A 97 14.75 -5.97 -1.98
C GLN A 97 13.70 -5.48 -2.99
N ASN A 98 12.44 -5.37 -2.55
CA ASN A 98 11.31 -5.02 -3.40
C ASN A 98 11.00 -3.51 -3.42
N CYS A 99 11.25 -2.78 -2.32
CA CYS A 99 10.84 -1.39 -2.13
C CYS A 99 12.02 -0.42 -2.32
N ARG A 100 12.54 -0.31 -3.54
CA ARG A 100 13.76 0.47 -3.85
C ARG A 100 13.55 1.99 -3.87
N ASN A 101 12.30 2.43 -3.96
CA ASN A 101 11.91 3.85 -4.03
C ASN A 101 11.48 4.42 -2.67
N ILE A 102 11.74 3.70 -1.57
CA ILE A 102 11.38 4.13 -0.23
C ILE A 102 12.21 5.35 0.19
N GLU A 103 11.54 6.38 0.69
CA GLU A 103 12.15 7.64 1.15
C GLU A 103 12.02 7.80 2.65
N VAL A 104 10.93 7.30 3.24
CA VAL A 104 10.67 7.37 4.67
C VAL A 104 10.24 6.00 5.17
N LEU A 105 11.00 5.45 6.11
CA LEU A 105 10.67 4.21 6.82
C LEU A 105 10.71 4.47 8.32
N ASN A 106 9.57 4.33 9.00
CA ASN A 106 9.47 4.50 10.45
C ASN A 106 9.33 3.15 11.15
N LEU A 107 10.34 2.78 11.93
CA LEU A 107 10.43 1.51 12.67
C LEU A 107 10.38 1.70 14.19
N ASN A 108 10.03 2.91 14.67
CA ASN A 108 10.04 3.21 16.09
C ASN A 108 9.18 2.22 16.90
N GLY A 109 9.75 1.63 17.95
CA GLY A 109 9.03 0.68 18.80
C GLY A 109 8.84 -0.72 18.21
N CYS A 110 9.44 -1.03 17.07
CA CYS A 110 9.57 -2.42 16.61
C CYS A 110 10.69 -3.10 17.40
N THR A 111 10.35 -4.10 18.22
CA THR A 111 11.30 -4.72 19.17
C THR A 111 12.00 -5.97 18.63
N LYS A 112 11.54 -6.53 17.51
CA LYS A 112 12.13 -7.72 16.86
C LYS A 112 13.05 -7.39 15.69
N ILE A 113 13.33 -6.11 15.47
CA ILE A 113 14.29 -5.65 14.47
C ILE A 113 15.62 -5.43 15.19
N THR A 114 16.70 -5.96 14.62
CA THR A 114 18.03 -5.94 15.24
C THR A 114 19.08 -5.40 14.26
N ASP A 115 20.23 -4.96 14.80
CA ASP A 115 21.36 -4.46 13.99
C ASP A 115 22.23 -5.59 13.40
N ALA A 116 21.74 -6.83 13.40
CA ALA A 116 22.48 -8.05 13.06
C ALA A 116 22.44 -8.43 11.57
#